data_AF-A0AAW5L6H5-F1
#
_entry.id   AF-A0AAW5L6H5-F1
#
_cell.length_a   1.000
_cell.length_b   1.000
_cell.length_c   1.000
_cell.angle_alpha   90.00
_cell.angle_beta   90.00
_cell.angle_gamma   90.00
#
_symmetry.space_group_name_H-M   'P 1'
#
loop_
_entity.id
_entity.type
_entity.pdbx_description
1 polymer ?
#
loop_
_entity_poly.entity_id
_entity_poly.type
_entity_poly.pdbx_seq_one_letter_code
_entity_poly.pdbx_strand_id
1 'polypeptide(L)'
;MNITQIRHRNSCSICGKNQVTRKFQEEYYCANCYAKWFKKKVCKGCGQLKRIHRKGEFCLECEKHSDCVRCGKTAGTFEIGMISRYGTVCSSCVRYFREEKECSECGKMTRDRYRSPVTNQCVCLSCYRRYTFATCKNCSRYRKVHNQEKQLCKKCDEQLISTCPKCKSEMPSGYGNVCPDCARRTLLFNLIRLNVHIFRSKAIKTAYKKFIFWYMRKCSISVALHKGTDFMQFFIDCDDKWQKIPDYAALVMHFKPNGLRANLTVLRWLLDTNQVVVDETLKDDLAELERIQALFKKLKESVPCIATYYQMLQQRFDSGKTSLKSVRLALQPAIDLISSQAIKDYPTQEQLNGYLVEKAGQTAAITGFINHLKSEYQCDLVIDRNLIQQMKAKLLKKRYSQRLVELYKQSELTAAEQMELVSVVLYSLHGIEIKKPKLDAIVLLDGVAYYRDKTKDYFLPQDIYLRIKPQFS
;
A
#
# COMPACT_ATOMS: atom_id res chain seq x y z
N MET A 1 -22.78 -4.73 53.27
CA MET A 1 -24.01 -4.05 53.76
C MET A 1 -24.19 -2.78 52.93
N ASN A 2 -25.28 -2.45 52.25
CA ASN A 2 -26.65 -2.92 52.29
C ASN A 2 -27.18 -3.08 50.86
N ILE A 3 -27.96 -4.15 50.69
CA ILE A 3 -28.74 -4.50 49.52
C ILE A 3 -29.62 -3.30 49.15
N THR A 4 -29.29 -2.59 48.07
CA THR A 4 -30.23 -1.64 47.45
C THR A 4 -31.27 -2.48 46.73
N GLN A 5 -32.34 -2.76 47.46
CA GLN A 5 -33.55 -3.41 47.00
C GLN A 5 -33.87 -2.98 45.57
N ILE A 6 -34.08 -3.99 44.72
CA ILE A 6 -34.72 -3.86 43.42
C ILE A 6 -36.04 -3.13 43.66
N ARG A 7 -36.08 -1.81 43.46
CA ARG A 7 -37.32 -1.04 43.47
C ARG A 7 -38.15 -1.60 42.32
N HIS A 8 -39.21 -2.32 42.65
CA HIS A 8 -40.22 -2.75 41.69
C HIS A 8 -40.60 -1.56 40.80
N ARG A 9 -40.66 -1.78 39.47
CA ARG A 9 -40.90 -0.77 38.41
C ARG A 9 -42.19 0.07 38.56
N ASN A 10 -42.95 -0.11 39.64
CA ASN A 10 -44.26 0.50 39.89
C ASN A 10 -44.31 1.36 41.18
N SER A 11 -43.20 1.59 41.89
CA SER A 11 -43.18 2.45 43.09
C SER A 11 -42.65 3.87 42.83
N CYS A 12 -43.24 4.85 43.49
CA CYS A 12 -42.84 6.25 43.35
C CYS A 12 -41.38 6.49 43.82
N SER A 13 -40.56 7.14 42.98
CA SER A 13 -39.16 7.49 43.25
C SER A 13 -38.97 8.35 44.50
N ILE A 14 -39.99 9.16 44.85
CA ILE A 14 -39.95 10.12 45.96
C ILE A 14 -40.40 9.50 47.28
N CYS A 15 -41.56 8.84 47.32
CA CYS A 15 -42.11 8.31 48.57
C CYS A 15 -41.97 6.79 48.74
N GLY A 16 -41.59 6.05 47.70
CA GLY A 16 -41.36 4.60 47.72
C GLY A 16 -42.60 3.71 47.89
N LYS A 17 -43.76 4.26 48.28
CA LYS A 17 -44.91 3.47 48.76
C LYS A 17 -46.07 3.32 47.77
N ASN A 18 -46.35 4.36 46.99
CA ASN A 18 -47.58 4.42 46.18
C ASN A 18 -47.34 4.08 44.70
N GLN A 19 -48.39 3.61 44.04
CA GLN A 19 -48.39 3.31 42.60
C GLN A 19 -48.06 4.56 41.78
N VAL A 20 -47.21 4.36 40.78
CA VAL A 20 -46.76 5.40 39.87
C VAL A 20 -47.86 5.78 38.89
N THR A 21 -48.16 7.07 38.79
CA THR A 21 -49.13 7.63 37.83
C THR A 21 -48.48 8.51 36.77
N ARG A 22 -47.25 8.98 36.99
CA ARG A 22 -46.53 9.85 36.06
C ARG A 22 -45.04 9.55 36.05
N LYS A 23 -44.41 9.62 34.87
CA LYS A 23 -42.94 9.61 34.68
C LYS A 23 -42.48 10.99 34.17
N PHE A 24 -41.42 11.55 34.74
CA PHE A 24 -40.81 12.81 34.30
C PHE A 24 -39.30 12.80 34.58
N GLN A 25 -38.47 13.16 33.59
CA GLN A 25 -37.00 13.23 33.68
C GLN A 25 -36.38 12.05 34.46
N GLU A 26 -36.77 10.83 34.10
CA GLU A 26 -36.32 9.54 34.67
C GLU A 26 -36.83 9.19 36.09
N GLU A 27 -37.55 10.10 36.74
CA GLU A 27 -38.22 9.87 38.02
C GLU A 27 -39.70 9.45 37.85
N TYR A 28 -40.18 8.67 38.81
CA TYR A 28 -41.54 8.17 38.86
C TYR A 28 -42.30 8.80 40.03
N TYR A 29 -43.49 9.35 39.75
CA TYR A 29 -44.31 10.06 40.72
C TYR A 29 -45.64 9.34 40.90
N CYS A 30 -46.05 9.12 42.16
CA CYS A 30 -47.45 8.82 42.48
C CYS A 30 -48.30 10.10 42.38
N ALA A 31 -49.62 9.98 42.39
CA ALA A 31 -50.53 11.13 42.27
C ALA A 31 -50.23 12.24 43.29
N ASN A 32 -49.99 11.87 44.55
CA ASN A 32 -49.71 12.83 45.63
C ASN A 32 -48.35 13.53 45.45
N CYS A 33 -47.31 12.77 45.10
CA CYS A 33 -45.99 13.35 44.82
C CYS A 33 -46.02 14.21 43.56
N TYR A 34 -46.76 13.81 42.53
CA TYR A 34 -46.96 14.60 41.32
C TYR A 34 -47.63 15.95 41.66
N ALA A 35 -48.71 15.96 42.44
CA ALA A 35 -49.35 17.22 42.84
C ALA A 35 -48.44 18.11 43.70
N LYS A 36 -47.57 17.52 44.53
CA LYS A 36 -46.62 18.25 45.38
C LYS A 36 -45.48 18.85 44.56
N TRP A 37 -44.89 18.11 43.63
CA TRP A 37 -43.71 18.49 42.85
C TRP A 37 -44.02 19.21 41.54
N PHE A 38 -45.27 19.15 41.05
CA PHE A 38 -45.74 19.87 39.88
C PHE A 38 -46.80 20.90 40.28
N LYS A 39 -46.36 22.16 40.39
CA LYS A 39 -47.21 23.29 40.79
C LYS A 39 -47.84 23.93 39.55
N LYS A 40 -49.04 24.47 39.70
CA LYS A 40 -49.64 25.31 38.64
C LYS A 40 -48.81 26.59 38.54
N LYS A 41 -48.18 26.81 37.39
CA LYS A 41 -47.38 27.99 37.07
C LYS A 41 -47.73 28.45 35.66
N VAL A 42 -47.53 29.73 35.39
CA VAL A 42 -47.58 30.26 34.02
C VAL A 42 -46.35 29.74 33.27
N CYS A 43 -46.56 29.09 32.13
CA CYS A 43 -45.48 28.62 31.27
C CYS A 43 -44.80 29.79 30.57
N LYS A 44 -43.46 29.91 30.64
CA LYS A 44 -42.72 30.96 29.90
C LYS A 44 -42.82 30.84 28.38
N GLY A 45 -43.15 29.65 27.84
CA GLY A 45 -43.25 29.42 26.40
C GLY A 45 -44.62 29.75 25.81
N CYS A 46 -45.71 29.25 26.42
CA CYS A 46 -47.07 29.42 25.88
C CYS A 46 -47.95 30.40 26.69
N GLY A 47 -47.45 30.95 27.80
CA GLY A 47 -48.20 31.88 28.65
C GLY A 47 -49.38 31.28 29.42
N GLN A 48 -49.68 29.98 29.25
CA GLN A 48 -50.82 29.33 29.90
C GLN A 48 -50.47 28.79 31.29
N LEU A 49 -51.48 28.76 32.19
CA LEU A 49 -51.37 28.15 33.51
C LEU A 49 -51.37 26.61 33.38
N LYS A 50 -50.20 25.99 33.56
CA LYS A 50 -50.02 24.52 33.45
C LYS A 50 -49.33 23.97 34.70
N ARG A 51 -49.43 22.66 34.95
CA ARG A 51 -48.67 21.98 36.01
C ARG A 51 -47.22 21.79 35.56
N ILE A 52 -46.32 22.59 36.09
CA ILE A 52 -44.88 22.59 35.78
C ILE A 52 -44.11 22.09 37.00
N HIS A 53 -43.03 21.34 36.77
CA HIS A 53 -42.15 20.88 37.83
C HIS A 53 -41.65 22.08 38.67
N ARG A 54 -41.45 21.91 39.98
CA ARG A 54 -41.04 23.00 40.89
C ARG A 54 -39.83 23.80 40.39
N LYS A 55 -38.86 23.11 39.77
CA LYS A 55 -37.64 23.69 39.20
C LYS A 55 -37.73 24.01 37.70
N GLY A 56 -38.85 23.69 37.04
CA GLY A 56 -39.05 23.93 35.61
C GLY A 56 -39.72 25.27 35.32
N GLU A 57 -39.48 25.78 34.11
CA GLU A 57 -40.02 27.05 33.61
C GLU A 57 -40.98 26.88 32.42
N PHE A 58 -40.90 25.74 31.73
CA PHE A 58 -41.70 25.43 30.55
C PHE A 58 -42.67 24.28 30.85
N CYS A 59 -43.83 24.28 30.21
CA CYS A 59 -44.72 23.13 30.24
C CYS A 59 -44.18 22.01 29.35
N LEU A 60 -44.64 20.78 29.57
CA LEU A 60 -44.19 19.60 28.82
C LEU A 60 -44.40 19.76 27.30
N GLU A 61 -45.46 20.46 26.88
CA GLU A 61 -45.71 20.75 25.46
C GLU A 61 -44.64 21.69 24.91
N CYS A 62 -44.31 22.78 25.58
CA CYS A 62 -43.25 23.69 25.15
C CYS A 62 -41.87 23.04 25.18
N GLU A 63 -41.57 22.17 26.15
CA GLU A 63 -40.31 21.41 26.17
C GLU A 63 -40.14 20.53 24.92
N LYS A 64 -41.23 19.97 24.38
CA LYS A 64 -41.23 19.18 23.14
C LYS A 64 -40.92 19.99 21.88
N HIS A 65 -41.07 21.32 21.92
CA HIS A 65 -40.77 22.23 20.82
C HIS A 65 -39.30 22.71 20.81
N SER A 66 -38.44 22.08 21.61
CA SER A 66 -36.99 22.32 21.55
C SER A 66 -36.29 21.41 20.55
N ASP A 67 -35.24 21.92 19.93
CA ASP A 67 -34.37 21.15 19.05
C ASP A 67 -33.72 20.00 19.81
N CYS A 68 -33.32 18.96 19.07
CA CYS A 68 -32.66 17.82 19.67
C CYS A 68 -31.31 18.25 20.26
N VAL A 69 -31.20 18.24 21.59
CA VAL A 69 -30.02 18.70 22.37
C VAL A 69 -28.70 18.12 21.85
N ARG A 70 -28.70 16.89 21.34
CA ARG A 70 -27.47 16.23 20.87
C ARG A 70 -27.09 16.54 19.41
N CYS A 71 -28.04 16.53 18.49
CA CYS A 71 -27.75 16.61 17.06
C CYS A 71 -28.25 17.89 16.39
N GLY A 72 -28.91 18.78 17.14
CA GLY A 72 -29.45 20.03 16.64
C GLY A 72 -30.59 19.88 15.63
N LYS A 73 -31.18 18.68 15.49
CA LYS A 73 -32.35 18.52 14.60
C LYS A 73 -33.47 19.44 15.08
N THR A 74 -34.07 20.14 14.14
CA THR A 74 -35.12 21.13 14.39
C THR A 74 -36.37 20.49 14.98
N ALA A 75 -36.96 21.11 16.00
CA ALA A 75 -38.22 20.67 16.60
C ALA A 75 -39.31 20.44 15.55
N GLY A 76 -40.14 19.41 15.73
CA GLY A 76 -41.21 19.03 14.79
C GLY A 76 -40.76 18.19 13.58
N THR A 77 -39.46 18.13 13.27
CA THR A 77 -38.94 17.30 12.15
C THR A 77 -38.55 15.88 12.55
N PHE A 78 -38.74 15.50 13.82
CA PHE A 78 -38.31 14.22 14.36
C PHE A 78 -39.24 13.70 15.45
N GLU A 79 -39.27 12.38 15.61
CA GLU A 79 -39.95 11.72 16.73
C GLU A 79 -39.18 11.90 18.04
N ILE A 80 -39.87 12.40 19.06
CA ILE A 80 -39.30 12.61 20.38
C ILE A 80 -39.08 11.27 21.07
N GLY A 81 -37.83 10.95 21.35
CA GLY A 81 -37.46 9.69 21.99
C GLY A 81 -37.36 9.79 23.52
N MET A 82 -36.88 10.93 24.04
CA MET A 82 -36.91 11.25 25.48
C MET A 82 -36.79 12.76 25.69
N ILE A 83 -37.19 13.21 26.88
CA ILE A 83 -36.90 14.56 27.39
C ILE A 83 -35.87 14.39 28.50
N SER A 84 -34.64 14.83 28.23
CA SER A 84 -33.54 14.83 29.19
C SER A 84 -33.62 16.07 30.08
N ARG A 85 -32.81 16.12 31.15
CA ARG A 85 -32.65 17.35 31.96
C ARG A 85 -32.18 18.57 31.16
N TYR A 86 -31.57 18.35 30.01
CA TYR A 86 -31.03 19.39 29.13
C TYR A 86 -31.98 19.77 27.98
N GLY A 87 -33.14 19.08 27.85
CA GLY A 87 -34.10 19.29 26.77
C GLY A 87 -34.39 18.04 25.94
N THR A 88 -35.06 18.23 24.81
CA THR A 88 -35.59 17.16 23.96
C THR A 88 -34.50 16.40 23.22
N VAL A 89 -34.66 15.08 23.08
CA VAL A 89 -33.75 14.21 22.37
C VAL A 89 -34.53 13.37 21.35
N CYS A 90 -34.11 13.41 20.08
CA CYS A 90 -34.73 12.62 19.02
C CYS A 90 -34.51 11.11 19.23
N SER A 91 -35.42 10.28 18.71
CA SER A 91 -35.39 8.81 18.82
C SER A 91 -34.03 8.20 18.46
N SER A 92 -33.38 8.70 17.41
CA SER A 92 -32.03 8.25 16.99
C SER A 92 -30.93 8.61 17.98
N CYS A 93 -31.07 9.70 18.75
CA CYS A 93 -30.07 10.16 19.70
C CYS A 93 -30.25 9.59 21.11
N VAL A 94 -31.42 9.03 21.45
CA VAL A 94 -31.70 8.43 22.77
C VAL A 94 -30.60 7.47 23.22
N ARG A 95 -30.04 6.69 22.30
CA ARG A 95 -29.00 5.70 22.63
C ARG A 95 -27.79 6.29 23.36
N TYR A 96 -27.47 7.56 23.16
CA TYR A 96 -26.31 8.21 23.76
C TYR A 96 -26.55 8.69 25.18
N PHE A 97 -27.81 8.82 25.58
CA PHE A 97 -28.23 9.23 26.92
C PHE A 97 -28.55 8.02 27.82
N ARG A 98 -28.40 6.80 27.31
CA ARG A 98 -28.59 5.57 28.09
C ARG A 98 -27.32 5.23 28.86
N GLU A 99 -27.51 4.71 30.06
CA GLU A 99 -26.45 4.00 30.79
C GLU A 99 -25.96 2.77 30.03
N GLU A 100 -24.66 2.54 30.11
CA GLU A 100 -23.99 1.36 29.58
C GLU A 100 -24.34 0.12 30.41
N LYS A 101 -24.59 -0.98 29.71
CA LYS A 101 -24.84 -2.28 30.31
C LYS A 101 -23.98 -3.33 29.64
N GLU A 102 -23.63 -4.35 30.41
CA GLU A 102 -22.89 -5.49 29.91
C GLU A 102 -23.71 -6.30 28.91
N CYS A 103 -23.09 -6.67 27.79
CA CYS A 103 -23.69 -7.56 26.81
C CYS A 103 -23.69 -9.00 27.34
N SER A 104 -24.87 -9.65 27.37
CA SER A 104 -25.00 -11.01 27.91
C SER A 104 -24.23 -12.09 27.13
N GLU A 105 -23.81 -11.82 25.90
CA GLU A 105 -23.07 -12.79 25.06
C GLU A 105 -21.57 -12.53 24.97
N CYS A 106 -21.12 -11.27 25.06
CA CYS A 106 -19.70 -10.93 24.83
C CYS A 106 -19.06 -10.13 25.96
N GLY A 107 -19.78 -9.84 27.04
CA GLY A 107 -19.28 -9.12 28.22
C GLY A 107 -18.94 -7.64 27.97
N LYS A 108 -19.10 -7.12 26.75
CA LYS A 108 -18.75 -5.72 26.45
C LYS A 108 -19.82 -4.77 26.98
N MET A 109 -19.37 -3.73 27.68
CA MET A 109 -20.21 -2.59 28.06
C MET A 109 -20.71 -1.86 26.81
N THR A 110 -22.02 -1.66 26.71
CA THR A 110 -22.64 -1.03 25.56
C THR A 110 -23.88 -0.25 25.93
N ARG A 111 -24.19 0.81 25.15
CA ARG A 111 -25.46 1.53 25.22
C ARG A 111 -26.53 0.94 24.31
N ASP A 112 -26.12 0.02 23.42
CA ASP A 112 -27.03 -0.71 22.55
C ASP A 112 -27.82 -1.74 23.36
N ARG A 113 -29.14 -1.80 23.11
CA ARG A 113 -30.06 -2.69 23.85
C ARG A 113 -30.90 -3.48 22.87
N TYR A 114 -30.28 -4.44 22.19
CA TYR A 114 -30.98 -5.39 21.33
C TYR A 114 -31.37 -6.63 22.12
N ARG A 115 -32.41 -7.33 21.68
CA ARG A 115 -32.80 -8.63 22.25
C ARG A 115 -32.22 -9.73 21.39
N SER A 116 -31.47 -10.65 22.00
CA SER A 116 -30.97 -11.84 21.30
C SER A 116 -32.17 -12.67 20.83
N PRO A 117 -32.25 -13.05 19.54
CA PRO A 117 -33.31 -13.92 19.05
C PRO A 117 -33.31 -15.31 19.71
N VAL A 118 -32.18 -15.73 20.30
CA VAL A 118 -32.01 -17.05 20.91
C VAL A 118 -32.33 -17.02 22.41
N THR A 119 -31.71 -16.12 23.16
CA THR A 119 -31.82 -16.10 24.64
C THR A 119 -32.82 -15.06 25.17
N ASN A 120 -33.34 -14.18 24.31
CA ASN A 120 -34.13 -13.00 24.68
C ASN A 120 -33.45 -12.06 25.69
N GLN A 121 -32.15 -12.22 25.92
CA GLN A 121 -31.36 -11.35 26.80
C GLN A 121 -30.85 -10.10 26.05
N CYS A 122 -30.36 -9.12 26.81
CA CYS A 122 -29.90 -7.86 26.26
C CYS A 122 -28.48 -8.02 25.69
N VAL A 123 -28.33 -7.74 24.39
CA VAL A 123 -27.06 -7.89 23.67
C VAL A 123 -26.69 -6.63 22.91
N CYS A 124 -25.39 -6.49 22.62
CA CYS A 124 -24.86 -5.40 21.80
C CYS A 124 -25.23 -5.59 20.31
N LEU A 125 -25.07 -4.53 19.51
CA LEU A 125 -25.40 -4.56 18.08
C LEU A 125 -24.60 -5.61 17.31
N SER A 126 -23.32 -5.82 17.64
CA SER A 126 -22.49 -6.81 16.93
C SER A 126 -22.97 -8.23 17.19
N CYS A 127 -23.29 -8.58 18.44
CA CYS A 127 -23.90 -9.86 18.80
C CYS A 127 -25.26 -10.04 18.12
N TYR A 128 -26.14 -9.04 18.18
CA TYR A 128 -27.44 -9.09 17.50
C TYR A 128 -27.34 -9.32 15.98
N ARG A 129 -26.33 -8.71 15.33
CA ARG A 129 -26.09 -8.85 13.90
C ARG A 129 -25.71 -10.28 13.50
N ARG A 130 -25.05 -11.05 14.37
CA ARG A 130 -24.66 -12.45 14.06
C ARG A 130 -25.86 -13.33 13.71
N TYR A 131 -27.01 -13.08 14.34
CA TYR A 131 -28.21 -13.89 14.15
C TYR A 131 -29.18 -13.34 13.11
N THR A 132 -29.14 -12.02 12.87
CA THR A 132 -30.19 -11.34 12.10
C THR A 132 -29.69 -10.71 10.81
N PHE A 133 -28.38 -10.60 10.59
CA PHE A 133 -27.79 -9.98 9.42
C PHE A 133 -26.99 -11.00 8.63
N ALA A 134 -27.14 -10.95 7.31
CA ALA A 134 -26.32 -11.69 6.37
C ALA A 134 -26.15 -10.88 5.09
N THR A 135 -25.26 -11.34 4.22
CA THR A 135 -25.14 -10.82 2.87
C THR A 135 -26.35 -11.27 2.06
N CYS A 136 -27.14 -10.31 1.55
CA CYS A 136 -28.31 -10.64 0.75
C CYS A 136 -27.90 -11.28 -0.59
N LYS A 137 -28.51 -12.41 -0.99
CA LYS A 137 -28.15 -13.12 -2.23
C LYS A 137 -28.41 -12.33 -3.52
N ASN A 138 -29.35 -11.39 -3.52
CA ASN A 138 -29.68 -10.59 -4.70
C ASN A 138 -28.82 -9.31 -4.82
N CYS A 139 -28.78 -8.47 -3.78
CA CYS A 139 -28.08 -7.19 -3.82
C CYS A 139 -26.67 -7.19 -3.20
N SER A 140 -26.21 -8.33 -2.67
CA SER A 140 -24.89 -8.55 -2.08
C SER A 140 -24.47 -7.59 -0.95
N ARG A 141 -25.40 -6.85 -0.34
CA ARG A 141 -25.10 -6.00 0.83
C ARG A 141 -25.40 -6.73 2.14
N TYR A 142 -24.49 -6.58 3.10
CA TYR A 142 -24.67 -7.05 4.47
C TYR A 142 -25.72 -6.23 5.21
N ARG A 143 -26.88 -6.82 5.51
CA ARG A 143 -28.00 -6.16 6.21
C ARG A 143 -28.92 -7.18 6.87
N LYS A 144 -29.92 -6.69 7.61
CA LYS A 144 -30.93 -7.54 8.25
C LYS A 144 -31.66 -8.39 7.22
N VAL A 145 -31.65 -9.70 7.41
CA VAL A 145 -32.35 -10.68 6.57
C VAL A 145 -33.83 -10.65 6.93
N HIS A 146 -34.70 -10.62 5.92
CA HIS A 146 -36.14 -10.71 6.08
C HIS A 146 -36.64 -12.12 5.81
N ASN A 147 -36.21 -12.69 4.68
CA ASN A 147 -36.50 -14.07 4.29
C ASN A 147 -35.25 -14.92 4.52
N GLN A 148 -35.30 -15.82 5.51
CA GLN A 148 -34.16 -16.66 5.89
C GLN A 148 -33.83 -17.72 4.83
N GLU A 149 -34.84 -18.36 4.24
CA GLU A 149 -34.66 -19.40 3.21
C GLU A 149 -33.97 -18.86 1.95
N LYS A 150 -34.46 -17.72 1.45
CA LYS A 150 -33.89 -17.07 0.25
C LYS A 150 -32.70 -16.17 0.58
N GLN A 151 -32.44 -15.92 1.86
CA GLN A 151 -31.43 -14.98 2.36
C GLN A 151 -31.54 -13.60 1.67
N LEU A 152 -32.77 -13.06 1.65
CA LEU A 152 -33.09 -11.78 1.03
C LEU A 152 -33.34 -10.71 2.08
N CYS A 153 -32.90 -9.49 1.78
CA CYS A 153 -33.32 -8.33 2.56
C CYS A 153 -34.75 -7.92 2.17
N LYS A 154 -35.45 -7.23 3.08
CA LYS A 154 -36.86 -6.82 2.90
C LYS A 154 -37.16 -6.28 1.49
N LYS A 155 -36.38 -5.28 1.03
CA LYS A 155 -36.58 -4.67 -0.29
C LYS A 155 -36.43 -5.64 -1.46
N CYS A 156 -35.49 -6.59 -1.37
CA CYS A 156 -35.25 -7.58 -2.42
C CYS A 156 -36.27 -8.73 -2.39
N ASP A 157 -36.88 -8.97 -1.23
CA ASP A 157 -37.92 -9.98 -1.05
C ASP A 157 -39.28 -9.47 -1.55
N GLU A 158 -39.61 -8.21 -1.25
CA GLU A 158 -40.81 -7.52 -1.77
C GLU A 158 -40.73 -7.29 -3.28
N GLN A 159 -39.57 -6.89 -3.79
CA GLN A 159 -39.35 -6.63 -5.21
C GLN A 159 -37.92 -7.01 -5.57
N LEU A 160 -37.73 -8.00 -6.45
CA LEU A 160 -36.37 -8.47 -6.77
C LEU A 160 -35.56 -7.41 -7.55
N ILE A 161 -36.18 -6.79 -8.55
CA ILE A 161 -35.55 -5.84 -9.47
C ILE A 161 -36.31 -4.50 -9.45
N SER A 162 -35.57 -3.41 -9.46
CA SER A 162 -36.05 -2.04 -9.60
C SER A 162 -35.31 -1.34 -10.74
N THR A 163 -35.90 -0.30 -11.31
CA THR A 163 -35.27 0.49 -12.37
C THR A 163 -34.59 1.73 -11.78
N CYS A 164 -33.38 2.02 -12.26
CA CYS A 164 -32.68 3.23 -11.87
C CYS A 164 -33.36 4.46 -12.50
N PRO A 165 -33.80 5.47 -11.74
CA PRO A 165 -34.45 6.66 -12.31
C PRO A 165 -33.50 7.48 -13.20
N LYS A 166 -32.18 7.41 -12.97
CA LYS A 166 -31.15 8.17 -13.71
C LYS A 166 -30.76 7.55 -15.05
N CYS A 167 -30.53 6.24 -15.10
CA CYS A 167 -30.05 5.55 -16.31
C CYS A 167 -31.04 4.52 -16.87
N LYS A 168 -32.19 4.33 -16.22
CA LYS A 168 -33.26 3.37 -16.55
C LYS A 168 -32.86 1.89 -16.54
N SER A 169 -31.58 1.58 -16.30
CA SER A 169 -31.09 0.21 -16.14
C SER A 169 -31.71 -0.49 -14.93
N GLU A 170 -31.89 -1.80 -15.05
CA GLU A 170 -32.32 -2.68 -13.98
C GLU A 170 -31.24 -2.83 -12.90
N MET A 171 -31.69 -2.95 -11.64
CA MET A 171 -30.82 -3.19 -10.50
C MET A 171 -31.58 -3.93 -9.39
N PRO A 172 -30.89 -4.68 -8.52
CA PRO A 172 -31.51 -5.22 -7.33
C PRO A 172 -32.16 -4.12 -6.47
N SER A 173 -33.43 -4.29 -6.09
CA SER A 173 -34.18 -3.26 -5.31
C SER A 173 -33.53 -2.93 -3.96
N GLY A 174 -32.68 -3.83 -3.47
CA GLY A 174 -31.83 -3.59 -2.31
C GLY A 174 -30.89 -2.39 -2.45
N TYR A 175 -30.55 -1.93 -3.66
CA TYR A 175 -29.70 -0.75 -3.86
C TYR A 175 -30.39 0.57 -3.49
N GLY A 176 -31.73 0.61 -3.46
CA GLY A 176 -32.52 1.80 -3.18
C GLY A 176 -32.85 2.56 -4.46
N ASN A 177 -32.64 3.88 -4.46
CA ASN A 177 -33.14 4.74 -5.54
C ASN A 177 -32.16 4.95 -6.70
N VAL A 178 -30.90 4.51 -6.59
CA VAL A 178 -29.87 4.78 -7.61
C VAL A 178 -28.98 3.55 -7.77
N CYS A 179 -28.69 3.17 -9.02
CA CYS A 179 -27.81 2.04 -9.30
C CYS A 179 -26.35 2.32 -8.89
N PRO A 180 -25.53 1.27 -8.67
CA PRO A 180 -24.13 1.41 -8.29
C PRO A 180 -23.32 2.30 -9.22
N ASP A 181 -23.54 2.24 -10.53
CA ASP A 181 -22.81 3.04 -11.51
C ASP A 181 -23.15 4.52 -11.42
N CYS A 182 -24.44 4.84 -11.36
CA CYS A 182 -24.90 6.22 -11.20
C CYS A 182 -24.46 6.81 -9.85
N ALA A 183 -24.45 6.00 -8.79
CA ALA A 183 -23.92 6.40 -7.49
C ALA A 183 -22.42 6.72 -7.57
N ARG A 184 -21.61 5.80 -8.13
CA ARG A 184 -20.15 6.00 -8.34
C ARG A 184 -19.85 7.21 -9.22
N ARG A 185 -20.60 7.41 -10.30
CA ARG A 185 -20.47 8.58 -11.18
C ARG A 185 -20.75 9.89 -10.43
N THR A 186 -21.78 9.90 -9.59
CA THR A 186 -22.10 11.06 -8.75
C THR A 186 -20.96 11.36 -7.77
N LEU A 187 -20.40 10.32 -7.14
CA LEU A 187 -19.24 10.47 -6.24
C LEU A 187 -18.00 11.00 -6.98
N LEU A 188 -17.71 10.48 -8.18
CA LEU A 188 -16.59 10.94 -8.99
C LEU A 188 -16.76 12.41 -9.39
N PHE A 189 -17.97 12.84 -9.77
CA PHE A 189 -18.21 14.25 -10.08
C PHE A 189 -18.06 15.16 -8.87
N ASN A 190 -18.50 14.72 -7.68
CA ASN A 190 -18.28 15.48 -6.46
C ASN A 190 -16.79 15.56 -6.12
N LEU A 191 -16.04 14.48 -6.29
CA LEU A 191 -14.58 14.45 -6.13
C LEU A 191 -13.90 15.46 -7.07
N ILE A 192 -14.22 15.42 -8.37
CA ILE A 192 -13.67 16.38 -9.35
C ILE A 192 -14.01 17.82 -8.95
N ARG A 193 -15.25 18.09 -8.55
CA ARG A 193 -15.68 19.42 -8.11
C ARG A 193 -14.84 19.91 -6.94
N LEU A 194 -14.70 19.09 -5.89
CA LEU A 194 -13.90 19.43 -4.70
C LEU A 194 -12.43 19.65 -5.06
N ASN A 195 -11.82 18.72 -5.80
CA ASN A 195 -10.40 18.77 -6.12
C ASN A 195 -10.05 19.97 -7.01
N VAL A 196 -10.94 20.37 -7.91
CA VAL A 196 -10.74 21.55 -8.78
C VAL A 196 -10.62 22.85 -7.98
N HIS A 197 -11.16 22.92 -6.75
CA HIS A 197 -11.00 24.10 -5.88
C HIS A 197 -9.61 24.22 -5.26
N ILE A 198 -8.80 23.15 -5.26
CA ILE A 198 -7.43 23.18 -4.76
C ILE A 198 -6.52 23.99 -5.69
N PHE A 199 -6.76 23.89 -7.00
CA PHE A 199 -5.95 24.59 -7.99
C PHE A 199 -6.32 26.08 -8.10
N ARG A 200 -5.34 26.92 -8.37
CA ARG A 200 -5.48 28.36 -8.64
C ARG A 200 -5.73 28.58 -10.13
N SER A 201 -4.89 28.03 -11.01
CA SER A 201 -4.96 28.27 -12.46
C SER A 201 -6.16 27.61 -13.14
N LYS A 202 -6.81 28.36 -14.04
CA LYS A 202 -7.85 27.83 -14.93
C LYS A 202 -7.31 26.77 -15.90
N ALA A 203 -6.05 26.88 -16.32
CA ALA A 203 -5.42 25.92 -17.23
C ALA A 203 -5.28 24.55 -16.54
N ILE A 204 -4.76 24.52 -15.32
CA ILE A 204 -4.61 23.28 -14.53
C ILE A 204 -5.96 22.69 -14.17
N LYS A 205 -6.95 23.50 -13.76
CA LYS A 205 -8.33 23.02 -13.53
C LYS A 205 -8.90 22.28 -14.73
N THR A 206 -8.65 22.81 -15.93
CA THR A 206 -9.09 22.20 -17.19
C THR A 206 -8.32 20.92 -17.48
N ALA A 207 -6.99 20.94 -17.31
CA ALA A 207 -6.12 19.79 -17.50
C ALA A 207 -6.51 18.62 -16.58
N TYR A 208 -6.69 18.88 -15.28
CA TYR A 208 -7.12 17.87 -14.30
C TYR A 208 -8.46 17.24 -14.67
N LYS A 209 -9.46 18.04 -15.06
CA LYS A 209 -10.75 17.53 -15.52
C LYS A 209 -10.57 16.61 -16.73
N LYS A 210 -9.85 17.06 -17.76
CA LYS A 210 -9.57 16.28 -18.97
C LYS A 210 -8.86 14.96 -18.64
N PHE A 211 -7.89 14.99 -17.73
CA PHE A 211 -7.19 13.82 -17.23
C PHE A 211 -8.14 12.82 -16.57
N ILE A 212 -8.97 13.25 -15.60
CA ILE A 212 -9.89 12.33 -14.91
C ILE A 212 -10.92 11.73 -15.88
N PHE A 213 -11.42 12.50 -16.85
CA PHE A 213 -12.32 11.99 -17.88
C PHE A 213 -11.65 10.96 -18.79
N TRP A 214 -10.40 11.22 -19.22
CA TRP A 214 -9.61 10.26 -19.99
C TRP A 214 -9.35 8.99 -19.16
N TYR A 215 -8.98 9.13 -17.89
CA TYR A 215 -8.67 8.01 -17.00
C TYR A 215 -9.90 7.14 -16.72
N MET A 216 -11.06 7.76 -16.52
CA MET A 216 -12.35 7.09 -16.39
C MET A 216 -12.67 6.24 -17.64
N ARG A 217 -12.40 6.76 -18.85
CA ARG A 217 -12.63 6.02 -20.11
C ARG A 217 -11.68 4.84 -20.28
N LYS A 218 -10.44 4.93 -19.78
CA LYS A 218 -9.42 3.86 -19.89
C LYS A 218 -9.58 2.76 -18.85
N CYS A 219 -9.89 3.08 -17.59
CA CYS A 219 -9.79 2.14 -16.46
C CYS A 219 -11.10 1.91 -15.68
N SER A 220 -12.22 2.48 -16.12
CA SER A 220 -13.55 2.51 -15.45
C SER A 220 -13.73 3.58 -14.36
N ILE A 221 -15.00 3.86 -14.05
CA ILE A 221 -15.43 4.85 -13.04
C ILE A 221 -14.92 4.48 -11.64
N SER A 222 -14.91 3.19 -11.29
CA SER A 222 -14.47 2.74 -9.97
C SER A 222 -12.99 3.01 -9.75
N VAL A 223 -12.15 2.69 -10.74
CA VAL A 223 -10.70 2.91 -10.62
C VAL A 223 -10.40 4.40 -10.59
N ALA A 224 -11.05 5.20 -11.44
CA ALA A 224 -10.90 6.65 -11.43
C ALA A 224 -11.32 7.30 -10.10
N LEU A 225 -12.38 6.78 -9.45
CA LEU A 225 -12.82 7.26 -8.15
C LEU A 225 -11.80 6.94 -7.04
N HIS A 226 -11.24 5.73 -7.03
CA HIS A 226 -10.31 5.29 -5.99
C HIS A 226 -8.90 5.86 -6.14
N LYS A 227 -8.39 5.97 -7.37
CA LYS A 227 -7.02 6.42 -7.65
C LYS A 227 -6.91 7.87 -8.10
N GLY A 228 -8.03 8.55 -8.34
CA GLY A 228 -8.03 9.93 -8.86
C GLY A 228 -7.33 10.95 -7.94
N THR A 229 -7.24 10.65 -6.64
CA THR A 229 -6.51 11.45 -5.65
C THR A 229 -5.00 11.24 -5.69
N ASP A 230 -4.53 10.06 -6.11
CA ASP A 230 -3.11 9.71 -6.13
C ASP A 230 -2.32 10.61 -7.08
N PHE A 231 -3.00 11.15 -8.10
CA PHE A 231 -2.41 12.04 -9.11
C PHE A 231 -2.48 13.52 -8.73
N MET A 232 -3.12 13.88 -7.61
CA MET A 232 -3.33 15.29 -7.23
C MET A 232 -2.03 16.04 -7.06
N GLN A 233 -1.02 15.42 -6.43
CA GLN A 233 0.25 16.07 -6.15
C GLN A 233 0.94 16.58 -7.43
N PHE A 234 0.87 15.80 -8.52
CA PHE A 234 1.41 16.22 -9.82
C PHE A 234 0.78 17.53 -10.31
N PHE A 235 -0.55 17.65 -10.22
CA PHE A 235 -1.26 18.85 -10.69
C PHE A 235 -1.06 20.03 -9.74
N ILE A 236 -0.90 19.79 -8.43
CA ILE A 236 -0.56 20.83 -7.44
C ILE A 236 0.81 21.41 -7.78
N ASP A 237 1.82 20.55 -7.96
CA ASP A 237 3.18 20.98 -8.32
C ASP A 237 3.19 21.75 -9.64
N CYS A 238 2.39 21.31 -10.63
CA CYS A 238 2.27 22.00 -11.90
C CYS A 238 1.61 23.38 -11.77
N ASP A 239 0.58 23.48 -10.92
CA ASP A 239 -0.11 24.74 -10.62
C ASP A 239 0.86 25.70 -9.94
N ASP A 240 1.49 25.28 -8.84
CA ASP A 240 2.36 26.15 -8.03
C ASP A 240 3.55 26.68 -8.83
N LYS A 241 4.17 25.86 -9.70
CA LYS A 241 5.39 26.26 -10.43
C LYS A 241 5.16 26.94 -11.76
N TRP A 242 4.24 26.43 -12.58
CA TRP A 242 4.06 26.93 -13.95
C TRP A 242 2.67 27.47 -14.24
N GLN A 243 1.68 27.22 -13.37
CA GLN A 243 0.27 27.59 -13.57
C GLN A 243 -0.33 27.04 -14.89
N LYS A 244 0.34 26.07 -15.52
CA LYS A 244 -0.06 25.34 -16.74
C LYS A 244 0.69 24.02 -16.77
N ILE A 245 0.27 23.09 -17.63
CA ILE A 245 1.07 21.89 -17.90
C ILE A 245 2.32 22.33 -18.68
N PRO A 246 3.53 22.12 -18.13
CA PRO A 246 4.76 22.51 -18.81
C PRO A 246 5.19 21.47 -19.86
N ASP A 247 6.23 21.77 -20.62
CA ASP A 247 6.80 20.84 -21.60
C ASP A 247 7.51 19.64 -20.95
N TYR A 248 7.92 18.67 -21.77
CA TYR A 248 8.58 17.45 -21.28
C TYR A 248 9.86 17.76 -20.51
N ALA A 249 10.67 18.68 -21.02
CA ALA A 249 11.96 19.03 -20.44
C ALA A 249 11.79 19.57 -19.01
N ALA A 250 10.86 20.50 -18.82
CA ALA A 250 10.53 21.05 -17.51
C ALA A 250 9.93 20.01 -16.56
N LEU A 251 9.09 19.08 -17.07
CA LEU A 251 8.57 17.97 -16.25
C LEU A 251 9.70 17.06 -15.77
N VAL A 252 10.62 16.65 -16.65
CA VAL A 252 11.67 15.70 -16.27
C VAL A 252 12.69 16.36 -15.34
N MET A 253 13.06 17.63 -15.59
CA MET A 253 13.95 18.38 -14.72
C MET A 253 13.39 18.53 -13.31
N HIS A 254 12.08 18.77 -13.18
CA HIS A 254 11.43 18.96 -11.89
C HIS A 254 11.19 17.66 -11.13
N PHE A 255 10.50 16.70 -11.75
CA PHE A 255 10.09 15.47 -11.08
C PHE A 255 11.20 14.44 -10.99
N LYS A 256 12.26 14.58 -11.82
CA LYS A 256 13.32 13.58 -12.02
C LYS A 256 12.73 12.24 -12.53
N PRO A 257 13.55 11.30 -13.04
CA PRO A 257 13.02 10.06 -13.60
C PRO A 257 12.21 9.24 -12.59
N ASN A 258 12.62 9.22 -11.31
CA ASN A 258 11.84 8.56 -10.24
C ASN A 258 10.46 9.19 -9.96
N GLY A 259 10.33 10.52 -9.93
CA GLY A 259 9.02 11.17 -9.74
C GLY A 259 8.10 11.04 -10.95
N LEU A 260 8.67 10.93 -12.15
CA LEU A 260 7.94 10.57 -13.37
C LEU A 260 7.45 9.12 -13.37
N ARG A 261 8.24 8.17 -12.82
CA ARG A 261 7.79 6.78 -12.62
C ARG A 261 6.55 6.69 -11.72
N ALA A 262 6.47 7.51 -10.68
CA ALA A 262 5.29 7.57 -9.83
C ALA A 262 4.05 8.13 -10.57
N ASN A 263 4.25 8.96 -11.60
CA ASN A 263 3.21 9.64 -12.36
C ASN A 263 3.04 9.12 -13.79
N LEU A 264 3.43 7.86 -14.07
CA LEU A 264 3.38 7.26 -15.42
C LEU A 264 1.99 7.35 -16.08
N THR A 265 0.93 7.27 -15.29
CA THR A 265 -0.44 7.36 -15.81
C THR A 265 -0.75 8.76 -16.33
N VAL A 266 -0.27 9.81 -15.64
CA VAL A 266 -0.44 11.20 -16.07
C VAL A 266 0.43 11.49 -17.29
N LEU A 267 1.68 11.00 -17.30
CA LEU A 267 2.54 11.07 -18.49
C LEU A 267 1.90 10.40 -19.70
N ARG A 268 1.38 9.18 -19.55
CA ARG A 268 0.69 8.49 -20.65
C ARG A 268 -0.50 9.29 -21.17
N TRP A 269 -1.25 9.94 -20.29
CA TRP A 269 -2.32 10.86 -20.71
C TRP A 269 -1.78 12.03 -21.53
N LEU A 270 -0.69 12.67 -21.10
CA LEU A 270 -0.06 13.78 -21.82
C LEU A 270 0.37 13.37 -23.23
N LEU A 271 0.90 12.14 -23.38
CA LEU A 271 1.29 11.57 -24.67
C LEU A 271 0.08 11.21 -25.53
N ASP A 272 -0.87 10.44 -24.98
CA ASP A 272 -2.10 10.02 -25.69
C ASP A 272 -2.92 11.23 -26.18
N THR A 273 -2.75 12.41 -25.58
CA THR A 273 -3.47 13.64 -25.92
C THR A 273 -2.61 14.72 -26.58
N ASN A 274 -1.36 14.38 -26.99
CA ASN A 274 -0.38 15.27 -27.60
C ASN A 274 -0.19 16.61 -26.84
N GLN A 275 -0.31 16.57 -25.51
CA GLN A 275 -0.04 17.74 -24.67
C GLN A 275 1.47 17.98 -24.51
N VAL A 276 2.30 16.97 -24.77
CA VAL A 276 3.75 17.01 -24.62
C VAL A 276 4.41 16.14 -25.71
N VAL A 277 5.51 16.63 -26.30
CA VAL A 277 6.38 15.88 -27.22
C VAL A 277 7.55 15.31 -26.42
N VAL A 278 7.82 14.00 -26.52
CA VAL A 278 8.94 13.36 -25.82
C VAL A 278 10.21 13.56 -26.62
N ASP A 279 11.22 14.11 -25.97
CA ASP A 279 12.59 14.01 -26.44
C ASP A 279 13.20 12.72 -25.86
N GLU A 280 13.35 11.70 -26.70
CA GLU A 280 13.92 10.41 -26.30
C GLU A 280 15.37 10.55 -25.82
N THR A 281 16.12 11.52 -26.37
CA THR A 281 17.53 11.75 -26.01
C THR A 281 17.66 12.27 -24.59
N LEU A 282 16.83 13.25 -24.21
CA LEU A 282 16.79 13.82 -22.86
C LEU A 282 16.40 12.79 -21.80
N LYS A 283 15.50 11.85 -22.14
CA LYS A 283 15.07 10.78 -21.24
C LYS A 283 16.20 9.79 -20.94
N ASP A 284 16.96 9.41 -21.96
CA ASP A 284 18.09 8.50 -21.82
C ASP A 284 19.24 9.14 -21.02
N ASP A 285 19.55 10.41 -21.27
CA ASP A 285 20.57 11.16 -20.53
C ASP A 285 20.24 11.25 -19.03
N LEU A 286 18.98 11.54 -18.69
CA LEU A 286 18.56 11.62 -17.29
C LEU A 286 18.55 10.26 -16.60
N ALA A 287 18.28 9.17 -17.34
CA ALA A 287 18.43 7.81 -16.82
C ALA A 287 19.91 7.45 -16.58
N GLU A 288 20.83 7.85 -17.43
CA GLU A 288 22.27 7.64 -17.21
C GLU A 288 22.78 8.45 -16.02
N LEU A 289 22.34 9.70 -15.83
CA LEU A 289 22.67 10.51 -14.64
C LEU A 289 22.22 9.86 -13.32
N GLU A 290 21.00 9.29 -13.26
CA GLU A 290 20.55 8.54 -12.08
C GLU A 290 21.44 7.34 -11.79
N ARG A 291 21.86 6.61 -12.84
CA ARG A 291 22.76 5.45 -12.67
C ARG A 291 24.15 5.88 -12.20
N ILE A 292 24.68 7.01 -12.69
CA ILE A 292 25.94 7.59 -12.21
C ILE A 292 25.83 7.94 -10.72
N GLN A 293 24.74 8.61 -10.30
CA GLN A 293 24.50 8.90 -8.89
C GLN A 293 24.39 7.62 -8.04
N ALA A 294 23.76 6.57 -8.55
CA ALA A 294 23.69 5.27 -7.87
C ALA A 294 25.07 4.62 -7.70
N LEU A 295 26.01 4.82 -8.63
CA LEU A 295 27.39 4.38 -8.45
C LEU A 295 28.05 5.14 -7.30
N PHE A 296 27.94 6.47 -7.25
CA PHE A 296 28.53 7.27 -6.15
C PHE A 296 28.02 6.86 -4.77
N LYS A 297 26.75 6.45 -4.66
CA LYS A 297 26.18 5.94 -3.39
C LYS A 297 26.84 4.65 -2.88
N LYS A 298 27.60 3.92 -3.69
CA LYS A 298 28.39 2.76 -3.23
C LYS A 298 29.59 3.17 -2.39
N LEU A 299 30.06 4.41 -2.52
CA LEU A 299 31.14 4.95 -1.73
C LEU A 299 30.58 5.42 -0.38
N LYS A 300 31.20 4.98 0.72
CA LYS A 300 30.82 5.43 2.08
C LYS A 300 31.18 6.89 2.31
N GLU A 301 32.30 7.32 1.74
CA GLU A 301 32.87 8.67 1.84
C GLU A 301 33.33 9.11 0.44
N SER A 302 33.48 10.43 0.25
CA SER A 302 34.00 10.97 -1.00
C SER A 302 35.49 10.62 -1.14
N VAL A 303 35.86 9.95 -2.23
CA VAL A 303 37.24 9.57 -2.53
C VAL A 303 37.82 10.52 -3.58
N PRO A 304 38.89 11.29 -3.26
CA PRO A 304 39.43 12.33 -4.13
C PRO A 304 39.76 11.87 -5.55
N CYS A 305 40.38 10.71 -5.70
CA CYS A 305 40.77 10.20 -7.03
C CYS A 305 39.56 9.86 -7.93
N ILE A 306 38.42 9.49 -7.35
CA ILE A 306 37.18 9.27 -8.10
C ILE A 306 36.55 10.61 -8.49
N ALA A 307 36.61 11.61 -7.61
CA ALA A 307 36.07 12.94 -7.89
C ALA A 307 36.83 13.61 -9.05
N THR A 308 38.16 13.58 -9.04
CA THR A 308 38.98 14.15 -10.12
C THR A 308 38.82 13.38 -11.43
N TYR A 309 38.70 12.04 -11.36
CA TYR A 309 38.44 11.23 -12.55
C TYR A 309 37.06 11.52 -13.15
N TYR A 310 36.03 11.69 -12.31
CA TYR A 310 34.70 12.07 -12.78
C TYR A 310 34.70 13.46 -13.42
N GLN A 311 35.39 14.44 -12.85
CA GLN A 311 35.55 15.77 -13.45
C GLN A 311 36.20 15.71 -14.84
N MET A 312 37.27 14.93 -14.99
CA MET A 312 37.90 14.71 -16.31
C MET A 312 36.91 14.08 -17.32
N LEU A 313 36.11 13.10 -16.88
CA LEU A 313 35.09 12.49 -17.73
C LEU A 313 33.95 13.46 -18.08
N GLN A 314 33.54 14.33 -17.15
CA GLN A 314 32.55 15.38 -17.38
C GLN A 314 33.05 16.38 -18.43
N GLN A 315 34.29 16.86 -18.33
CA GLN A 315 34.86 17.77 -19.34
C GLN A 315 34.87 17.15 -20.76
N ARG A 316 35.09 15.83 -20.86
CA ARG A 316 34.99 15.11 -22.15
C ARG A 316 33.54 15.03 -22.66
N PHE A 317 32.57 14.93 -21.76
CA PHE A 317 31.15 14.95 -22.11
C PHE A 317 30.74 16.36 -22.56
N ASP A 318 31.10 17.40 -21.80
CA ASP A 318 30.76 18.79 -22.10
C ASP A 318 31.38 19.28 -23.41
N SER A 319 32.55 18.75 -23.79
CA SER A 319 33.19 19.00 -25.09
C SER A 319 32.66 18.14 -26.24
N GLY A 320 31.60 17.35 -26.02
CA GLY A 320 30.96 16.51 -27.03
C GLY A 320 31.76 15.29 -27.47
N LYS A 321 32.88 14.98 -26.81
CA LYS A 321 33.77 13.85 -27.16
C LYS A 321 33.24 12.50 -26.69
N THR A 322 32.25 12.48 -25.80
CA THR A 322 31.68 11.25 -25.24
C THR A 322 30.22 11.44 -24.82
N SER A 323 29.53 10.34 -24.50
CA SER A 323 28.14 10.34 -24.00
C SER A 323 28.09 10.06 -22.49
N LEU A 324 26.97 10.39 -21.82
CA LEU A 324 26.75 10.04 -20.41
C LEU A 324 26.83 8.53 -20.14
N LYS A 325 26.37 7.72 -21.09
CA LYS A 325 26.50 6.25 -21.04
C LYS A 325 27.97 5.82 -20.98
N SER A 326 28.83 6.44 -21.80
CA SER A 326 30.27 6.18 -21.79
C SER A 326 30.93 6.64 -20.48
N VAL A 327 30.53 7.81 -19.95
CA VAL A 327 30.98 8.29 -18.63
C VAL A 327 30.64 7.26 -17.54
N ARG A 328 29.40 6.77 -17.50
CA ARG A 328 28.98 5.74 -16.54
C ARG A 328 29.80 4.46 -16.68
N LEU A 329 29.99 3.96 -17.90
CA LEU A 329 30.74 2.72 -18.16
C LEU A 329 32.21 2.83 -17.74
N ALA A 330 32.83 4.00 -17.89
CA ALA A 330 34.19 4.26 -17.45
C ALA A 330 34.31 4.44 -15.93
N LEU A 331 33.29 5.02 -15.29
CA LEU A 331 33.27 5.28 -13.84
C LEU A 331 32.98 4.03 -13.02
N GLN A 332 32.14 3.13 -13.52
CA GLN A 332 31.74 1.90 -12.82
C GLN A 332 32.91 1.02 -12.33
N PRO A 333 33.91 0.63 -13.14
CA PRO A 333 35.04 -0.16 -12.67
C PRO A 333 35.86 0.55 -11.58
N ALA A 334 36.04 1.87 -11.71
CA ALA A 334 36.79 2.66 -10.74
C ALA A 334 36.08 2.66 -9.37
N ILE A 335 34.78 2.91 -9.34
CA ILE A 335 33.98 2.90 -8.10
C ILE A 335 33.89 1.49 -7.52
N ASP A 336 33.74 0.45 -8.34
CA ASP A 336 33.67 -0.93 -7.86
C ASP A 336 35.02 -1.38 -7.24
N LEU A 337 36.17 -0.97 -7.78
CA LEU A 337 37.50 -1.19 -7.19
C LEU A 337 37.62 -0.51 -5.82
N ILE A 338 37.32 0.79 -5.75
CA ILE A 338 37.43 1.58 -4.51
C ILE A 338 36.48 1.07 -3.41
N SER A 339 35.22 0.80 -3.77
CA SER A 339 34.19 0.39 -2.79
C SER A 339 34.39 -1.04 -2.27
N SER A 340 34.83 -1.98 -3.12
CA SER A 340 35.01 -3.38 -2.72
C SER A 340 36.12 -3.58 -1.67
N GLN A 341 37.11 -2.68 -1.64
CA GLN A 341 38.27 -2.78 -0.74
C GLN A 341 38.35 -1.61 0.26
N ALA A 342 37.29 -0.80 0.35
CA ALA A 342 37.20 0.36 1.25
C ALA A 342 38.41 1.30 1.17
N ILE A 343 38.89 1.54 -0.05
CA ILE A 343 40.06 2.38 -0.31
C ILE A 343 39.68 3.84 -0.04
N LYS A 344 40.48 4.54 0.77
CA LYS A 344 40.22 5.93 1.15
C LYS A 344 40.82 6.95 0.19
N ASP A 345 41.96 6.61 -0.42
CA ASP A 345 42.73 7.55 -1.24
C ASP A 345 42.90 7.02 -2.67
N TYR A 346 43.81 6.10 -2.91
CA TYR A 346 44.04 5.45 -4.21
C TYR A 346 44.43 3.97 -4.04
N PRO A 347 44.15 3.11 -5.04
CA PRO A 347 44.41 1.67 -4.96
C PRO A 347 45.91 1.34 -5.03
N THR A 348 46.33 0.26 -4.38
CA THR A 348 47.66 -0.35 -4.58
C THR A 348 47.65 -1.40 -5.71
N GLN A 349 48.84 -1.83 -6.14
CA GLN A 349 48.98 -2.86 -7.19
C GLN A 349 48.32 -4.20 -6.80
N GLU A 350 48.45 -4.61 -5.54
CA GLU A 350 47.82 -5.83 -5.04
C GLU A 350 46.28 -5.73 -5.07
N GLN A 351 45.76 -4.57 -4.69
CA GLN A 351 44.33 -4.28 -4.70
C GLN A 351 43.75 -4.31 -6.12
N LEU A 352 44.45 -3.70 -7.07
CA LEU A 352 44.11 -3.74 -8.50
C LEU A 352 44.15 -5.16 -9.06
N ASN A 353 45.21 -5.91 -8.77
CA ASN A 353 45.36 -7.30 -9.23
C ASN A 353 44.24 -8.18 -8.67
N GLY A 354 43.95 -8.07 -7.37
CA GLY A 354 42.87 -8.81 -6.71
C GLY A 354 41.50 -8.53 -7.35
N TYR A 355 41.20 -7.26 -7.61
CA TYR A 355 39.98 -6.85 -8.28
C TYR A 355 39.87 -7.43 -9.70
N LEU A 356 40.94 -7.35 -10.50
CA LEU A 356 40.95 -7.85 -11.87
C LEU A 356 40.92 -9.38 -11.97
N VAL A 357 41.40 -10.09 -10.96
CA VAL A 357 41.23 -11.55 -10.87
C VAL A 357 39.74 -11.90 -10.75
N GLU A 358 38.97 -11.16 -9.94
CA GLU A 358 37.53 -11.37 -9.81
C GLU A 358 36.74 -10.87 -11.02
N LYS A 359 37.15 -9.73 -11.60
CA LYS A 359 36.42 -8.99 -12.64
C LYS A 359 37.25 -8.82 -13.91
N ALA A 360 37.84 -9.90 -14.42
CA ALA A 360 38.70 -9.88 -15.61
C ALA A 360 38.06 -9.24 -16.87
N GLY A 361 36.72 -9.23 -16.98
CA GLY A 361 36.02 -8.54 -18.07
C GLY A 361 36.12 -7.02 -18.03
N GLN A 362 36.58 -6.43 -16.92
CA GLN A 362 36.66 -4.98 -16.73
C GLN A 362 38.06 -4.39 -16.99
N THR A 363 39.03 -5.21 -17.41
CA THR A 363 40.41 -4.79 -17.67
C THR A 363 40.50 -3.61 -18.64
N ALA A 364 39.76 -3.65 -19.75
CA ALA A 364 39.76 -2.54 -20.71
C ALA A 364 39.09 -1.29 -20.14
N ALA A 365 37.98 -1.45 -19.42
CA ALA A 365 37.20 -0.34 -18.87
C ALA A 365 37.93 0.41 -17.75
N ILE A 366 38.74 -0.29 -16.93
CA ILE A 366 39.48 0.33 -15.83
C ILE A 366 40.75 1.06 -16.29
N THR A 367 41.26 0.77 -17.50
CA THR A 367 42.53 1.33 -18.01
C THR A 367 42.51 2.86 -18.02
N GLY A 368 41.37 3.47 -18.34
CA GLY A 368 41.21 4.93 -18.31
C GLY A 368 41.41 5.54 -16.92
N PHE A 369 40.96 4.84 -15.87
CA PHE A 369 41.16 5.26 -14.49
C PHE A 369 42.60 5.07 -14.03
N ILE A 370 43.26 3.98 -14.44
CA ILE A 370 44.68 3.74 -14.14
C ILE A 370 45.56 4.83 -14.76
N ASN A 371 45.29 5.21 -16.02
CA ASN A 371 46.01 6.29 -16.67
C ASN A 371 45.80 7.64 -15.96
N HIS A 372 44.59 7.89 -15.45
CA HIS A 372 44.29 9.08 -14.63
C HIS A 372 45.06 9.08 -13.31
N LEU A 373 45.13 7.94 -12.62
CA LEU A 373 45.92 7.80 -11.39
C LEU A 373 47.42 8.02 -11.66
N LYS A 374 47.92 7.55 -12.80
CA LYS A 374 49.31 7.77 -13.20
C LYS A 374 49.60 9.25 -13.47
N SER A 375 48.71 9.96 -14.17
CA SER A 375 48.94 11.36 -14.53
C SER A 375 48.75 12.32 -13.34
N GLU A 376 47.67 12.18 -12.58
CA GLU A 376 47.29 13.14 -11.53
C GLU A 376 47.89 12.80 -10.16
N TYR A 377 48.12 11.52 -9.87
CA TYR A 377 48.56 11.05 -8.56
C TYR A 377 49.93 10.35 -8.58
N GLN A 378 50.62 10.33 -9.74
CA GLN A 378 51.91 9.67 -9.93
C GLN A 378 51.91 8.19 -9.47
N CYS A 379 50.74 7.55 -9.55
CA CYS A 379 50.57 6.15 -9.16
C CYS A 379 50.87 5.23 -10.35
N ASP A 380 52.05 4.63 -10.37
CA ASP A 380 52.46 3.67 -11.40
C ASP A 380 51.85 2.28 -11.18
N LEU A 381 50.54 2.17 -11.44
CA LEU A 381 49.84 0.89 -11.46
C LEU A 381 49.91 0.27 -12.86
N VAL A 382 50.21 -1.04 -12.92
CA VAL A 382 50.38 -1.79 -14.16
C VAL A 382 49.35 -2.89 -14.26
N ILE A 383 48.71 -3.02 -15.43
CA ILE A 383 47.81 -4.13 -15.73
C ILE A 383 48.60 -5.26 -16.40
N ASP A 384 49.15 -6.18 -15.61
CA ASP A 384 49.78 -7.40 -16.14
C ASP A 384 48.72 -8.50 -16.35
N ARG A 385 48.30 -8.66 -17.61
CA ARG A 385 47.28 -9.65 -18.00
C ARG A 385 47.74 -11.09 -17.74
N ASN A 386 49.03 -11.38 -17.91
CA ASN A 386 49.57 -12.73 -17.72
C ASN A 386 49.57 -13.07 -16.24
N LEU A 387 50.04 -12.15 -15.39
CA LEU A 387 50.00 -12.32 -13.94
C LEU A 387 48.56 -12.48 -13.43
N ILE A 388 47.63 -11.63 -13.88
CA ILE A 388 46.20 -11.73 -13.49
C ILE A 388 45.62 -13.09 -13.91
N GLN A 389 45.93 -13.59 -15.12
CA GLN A 389 45.46 -14.89 -15.59
C GLN A 389 46.06 -16.04 -14.77
N GLN A 390 47.35 -15.98 -14.42
CA GLN A 390 48.02 -16.95 -13.56
C GLN A 390 47.42 -16.97 -12.15
N MET A 391 47.22 -15.79 -11.54
CA MET A 391 46.59 -15.64 -10.22
C MET A 391 45.17 -16.21 -10.23
N LYS A 392 44.39 -15.91 -11.28
CA LYS A 392 43.04 -16.44 -11.47
C LYS A 392 43.04 -17.96 -11.57
N ALA A 393 43.93 -18.55 -12.38
CA ALA A 393 44.05 -20.00 -12.52
C ALA A 393 44.43 -20.65 -11.18
N LYS A 394 45.35 -20.06 -10.41
CA LYS A 394 45.74 -20.55 -9.08
C LYS A 394 44.59 -20.51 -8.07
N LEU A 395 43.83 -19.41 -8.03
CA LEU A 395 42.66 -19.25 -7.17
C LEU A 395 41.53 -20.21 -7.56
N LEU A 396 41.28 -20.35 -8.86
CA LEU A 396 40.26 -21.25 -9.39
C LEU A 396 40.59 -22.70 -9.06
N LYS A 397 41.85 -23.13 -9.25
CA LYS A 397 42.35 -24.44 -8.82
C LYS A 397 42.16 -24.66 -7.33
N LYS A 398 42.55 -23.71 -6.48
CA LYS A 398 42.35 -23.81 -5.02
C LYS A 398 40.88 -23.98 -4.66
N ARG A 399 39.98 -23.17 -5.25
CA ARG A 399 38.54 -23.24 -5.01
C ARG A 399 37.94 -24.59 -5.43
N TYR A 400 38.26 -25.05 -6.64
CA TYR A 400 37.78 -26.33 -7.13
C TYR A 400 38.32 -27.49 -6.29
N SER A 401 39.60 -27.47 -5.88
CA SER A 401 40.13 -28.49 -4.98
C SER A 401 39.44 -28.51 -3.61
N GLN A 402 39.17 -27.34 -3.02
CA GLN A 402 38.41 -27.26 -1.76
C GLN A 402 36.98 -27.80 -1.92
N ARG A 403 36.29 -27.37 -2.99
CA ARG A 403 34.92 -27.81 -3.27
C ARG A 403 34.83 -29.29 -3.59
N LEU A 404 35.82 -29.86 -4.26
CA LEU A 404 35.93 -31.30 -4.51
C LEU A 404 35.93 -32.07 -3.18
N VAL A 405 36.77 -31.65 -2.23
CA VAL A 405 36.86 -32.27 -0.90
C VAL A 405 35.55 -32.14 -0.13
N GLU A 406 34.88 -31.00 -0.19
CA GLU A 406 33.58 -30.80 0.45
C GLU A 406 32.50 -31.74 -0.12
N LEU A 407 32.38 -31.82 -1.44
CA LEU A 407 31.39 -32.68 -2.11
C LEU A 407 31.68 -34.17 -1.88
N TYR A 408 32.96 -34.57 -1.79
CA TYR A 408 33.32 -35.95 -1.48
C TYR A 408 32.98 -36.38 -0.05
N LYS A 409 33.03 -35.45 0.91
CA LYS A 409 32.69 -35.69 2.31
C LYS A 409 31.19 -35.84 2.55
N GLN A 410 30.36 -35.35 1.65
CA GLN A 410 28.91 -35.52 1.73
C GLN A 410 28.51 -36.94 1.31
N SER A 411 27.65 -37.58 2.11
CA SER A 411 27.13 -38.93 1.84
C SER A 411 26.09 -38.94 0.73
N GLU A 412 25.26 -37.90 0.66
CA GLU A 412 24.23 -37.69 -0.36
C GLU A 412 24.39 -36.31 -0.97
N LEU A 413 24.23 -36.22 -2.30
CA LEU A 413 24.35 -35.00 -3.07
C LEU A 413 23.00 -34.68 -3.72
N THR A 414 22.58 -33.43 -3.65
CA THR A 414 21.43 -32.96 -4.44
C THR A 414 21.75 -32.99 -5.94
N ALA A 415 20.74 -33.00 -6.81
CA ALA A 415 20.94 -32.96 -8.26
C ALA A 415 21.80 -31.75 -8.72
N ALA A 416 21.69 -30.61 -8.02
CA ALA A 416 22.53 -29.44 -8.28
C ALA A 416 23.99 -29.68 -7.88
N GLU A 417 24.24 -30.29 -6.71
CA GLU A 417 25.57 -30.64 -6.23
C GLU A 417 26.23 -31.77 -7.03
N GLN A 418 25.46 -32.71 -7.58
CA GLN A 418 25.95 -33.72 -8.52
C GLN A 418 26.50 -33.06 -9.80
N MET A 419 25.78 -32.07 -10.35
CA MET A 419 26.27 -31.33 -11.51
C MET A 419 27.44 -30.41 -11.14
N GLU A 420 27.46 -29.86 -9.94
CA GLU A 420 28.62 -29.13 -9.43
C GLU A 420 29.84 -30.04 -9.32
N LEU A 421 29.68 -31.28 -8.84
CA LEU A 421 30.75 -32.27 -8.76
C LEU A 421 31.36 -32.56 -10.14
N VAL A 422 30.52 -32.73 -11.18
CA VAL A 422 31.01 -32.88 -12.56
C VAL A 422 31.85 -31.68 -12.98
N SER A 423 31.36 -30.46 -12.73
CA SER A 423 32.08 -29.21 -13.05
C SER A 423 33.46 -29.18 -12.38
N VAL A 424 33.51 -29.57 -11.11
CA VAL A 424 34.73 -29.56 -10.29
C VAL A 424 35.74 -30.61 -10.76
N VAL A 425 35.27 -31.81 -11.10
CA VAL A 425 36.11 -32.91 -11.59
C VAL A 425 36.71 -32.57 -12.95
N LEU A 426 35.90 -32.00 -13.86
CA LEU A 426 36.37 -31.57 -15.17
C LEU A 426 37.47 -30.51 -15.05
N TYR A 427 37.31 -29.56 -14.13
CA TYR A 427 38.36 -28.58 -13.89
C TYR A 427 39.60 -29.22 -13.24
N SER A 428 39.42 -30.09 -12.26
CA SER A 428 40.53 -30.65 -11.47
C SER A 428 41.39 -31.64 -12.27
N LEU A 429 40.78 -32.46 -13.11
CA LEU A 429 41.48 -33.49 -13.91
C LEU A 429 41.91 -32.96 -15.27
N HIS A 430 41.06 -32.17 -15.94
CA HIS A 430 41.26 -31.78 -17.34
C HIS A 430 41.57 -30.29 -17.52
N GLY A 431 41.52 -29.49 -16.46
CA GLY A 431 41.79 -28.05 -16.52
C GLY A 431 40.70 -27.23 -17.22
N ILE A 432 39.49 -27.79 -17.37
CA ILE A 432 38.42 -27.20 -18.17
C ILE A 432 37.27 -26.69 -17.30
N GLU A 433 36.90 -25.44 -17.50
CA GLU A 433 35.83 -24.77 -16.76
C GLU A 433 34.48 -24.92 -17.48
N ILE A 434 33.66 -25.87 -17.03
CA ILE A 434 32.27 -26.03 -17.50
C ILE A 434 31.33 -25.62 -16.36
N LYS A 435 30.78 -24.40 -16.43
CA LYS A 435 29.99 -23.81 -15.32
C LYS A 435 28.65 -24.48 -15.05
N LYS A 436 28.04 -25.08 -16.07
CA LYS A 436 26.71 -25.73 -15.99
C LYS A 436 26.73 -27.00 -16.82
N PRO A 437 27.36 -28.08 -16.31
CA PRO A 437 27.33 -29.34 -17.00
C PRO A 437 25.89 -29.88 -17.03
N LYS A 438 25.62 -30.74 -17.99
CA LYS A 438 24.31 -31.35 -18.20
C LYS A 438 24.45 -32.86 -18.12
N LEU A 439 23.40 -33.52 -17.61
CA LEU A 439 23.35 -34.97 -17.48
C LEU A 439 23.38 -35.68 -18.84
N ASP A 440 22.72 -35.13 -19.86
CA ASP A 440 22.66 -35.67 -21.22
C ASP A 440 24.02 -35.67 -21.95
N ALA A 441 24.99 -34.88 -21.46
CA ALA A 441 26.35 -34.84 -21.97
C ALA A 441 27.25 -35.94 -21.38
N ILE A 442 26.77 -36.71 -20.39
CA ILE A 442 27.52 -37.84 -19.82
C ILE A 442 27.22 -39.09 -20.66
N VAL A 443 28.24 -39.64 -21.30
CA VAL A 443 28.13 -40.82 -22.17
C VAL A 443 28.96 -41.96 -21.61
N LEU A 444 28.46 -43.18 -21.78
CA LEU A 444 29.21 -44.41 -21.44
C LEU A 444 29.74 -45.01 -22.74
N LEU A 445 31.06 -45.13 -22.86
CA LEU A 445 31.74 -45.76 -23.98
C LEU A 445 32.56 -46.91 -23.43
N ASP A 446 32.29 -48.14 -23.88
CA ASP A 446 32.99 -49.37 -23.45
C ASP A 446 33.10 -49.54 -21.93
N GLY A 447 32.03 -49.17 -21.20
CA GLY A 447 31.97 -49.28 -19.74
C GLY A 447 32.63 -48.12 -18.98
N VAL A 448 33.19 -47.13 -19.67
CA VAL A 448 33.83 -45.95 -19.08
C VAL A 448 32.98 -44.71 -19.30
N ALA A 449 32.81 -43.90 -18.24
CA ALA A 449 32.04 -42.66 -18.31
C ALA A 449 32.89 -41.49 -18.85
N TYR A 450 32.32 -40.72 -19.77
CA TYR A 450 32.92 -39.50 -20.32
C TYR A 450 31.90 -38.35 -20.28
N TYR A 451 32.39 -37.13 -20.09
CA TYR A 451 31.65 -35.91 -20.34
C TYR A 451 31.98 -35.40 -21.75
N ARG A 452 30.98 -35.30 -22.62
CA ARG A 452 31.14 -34.81 -23.99
C ARG A 452 30.88 -33.30 -24.06
N ASP A 453 31.92 -32.53 -24.37
CA ASP A 453 31.79 -31.11 -24.74
C ASP A 453 32.23 -30.91 -26.19
N LYS A 454 31.27 -30.51 -27.04
CA LYS A 454 31.42 -30.38 -28.49
C LYS A 454 31.89 -31.68 -29.15
N THR A 455 33.17 -31.78 -29.48
CA THR A 455 33.82 -32.91 -30.19
C THR A 455 34.86 -33.62 -29.32
N LYS A 456 34.95 -33.29 -28.03
CA LYS A 456 35.94 -33.86 -27.12
C LYS A 456 35.23 -34.57 -25.96
N ASP A 457 35.74 -35.76 -25.64
CA ASP A 457 35.25 -36.59 -24.56
C ASP A 457 36.25 -36.53 -23.39
N TYR A 458 35.76 -36.12 -22.22
CA TYR A 458 36.54 -35.93 -21.01
C TYR A 458 36.25 -37.05 -20.03
N PHE A 459 37.27 -37.83 -19.70
CA PHE A 459 37.14 -38.96 -18.78
C PHE A 459 36.53 -38.54 -17.43
N LEU A 460 35.51 -39.26 -16.99
CA LEU A 460 34.92 -39.14 -15.66
C LEU A 460 35.25 -40.42 -14.86
N PRO A 461 35.91 -40.29 -13.70
CA PRO A 461 36.16 -41.42 -12.83
C PRO A 461 34.90 -42.20 -12.45
N GLN A 462 35.02 -43.52 -12.31
CA GLN A 462 33.88 -44.40 -12.06
C GLN A 462 33.16 -44.10 -10.74
N ASP A 463 33.89 -43.71 -9.70
CA ASP A 463 33.36 -43.27 -8.42
C ASP A 463 32.51 -42.00 -8.53
N ILE A 464 32.90 -41.07 -9.41
CA ILE A 464 32.13 -39.88 -9.73
C ILE A 464 30.84 -40.25 -10.46
N TYR A 465 30.95 -41.11 -11.48
CA TYR A 465 29.78 -41.56 -12.24
C TYR A 465 28.73 -42.25 -11.36
N LEU A 466 29.16 -43.08 -10.40
CA LEU A 466 28.27 -43.73 -9.44
C LEU A 466 27.53 -42.74 -8.53
N ARG A 467 28.16 -41.62 -8.14
CA ARG A 467 27.55 -40.57 -7.33
C ARG A 467 26.56 -39.68 -8.09
N ILE A 468 26.66 -39.66 -9.43
CA ILE A 468 25.78 -38.89 -10.32
C ILE A 468 24.62 -39.76 -10.85
N LYS A 469 24.78 -41.08 -10.82
CA LYS A 469 23.76 -42.01 -11.31
C LYS A 469 22.44 -41.70 -10.58
N PRO A 470 21.34 -41.44 -11.31
CA PRO A 470 20.07 -41.26 -10.66
C PRO A 470 19.73 -42.53 -9.88
N GLN A 471 19.36 -42.38 -8.61
CA GLN A 471 18.68 -43.42 -7.85
C GLN A 471 17.31 -43.66 -8.52
N PHE A 472 17.30 -44.42 -9.61
CA PHE A 472 16.11 -45.06 -10.14
C PHE A 472 16.18 -46.53 -9.71
N SER A 473 15.50 -46.82 -8.60
CA SER A 473 14.73 -48.05 -8.44
C SER A 473 13.26 -47.65 -8.41
#